data_AF-A0A9E4DKP4-F1
#
_entry.id   AF-A0A9E4DKP4-F1
#
_cell.length_a   1.000
_cell.length_b   1.000
_cell.length_c   1.000
_cell.angle_alpha   90.00
_cell.angle_beta   90.00
_cell.angle_gamma   90.00
#
_symmetry.space_group_name_H-M   'P 1'
#
loop_
_entity.id
_entity.type
_entity.pdbx_description
1 polymer ?
#
loop_
_entity_poly.entity_id
_entity_poly.type
_entity_poly.pdbx_seq_one_letter_code
_entity_poly.pdbx_strand_id
1 'polypeptide(L)' 'EVEKMAWSARWGGDTLMDLSTGKNIHETREWILRNAPMPIGTVPIYQALEKVNGKAEELTWEMFRDTLIEQAEQG' A
#
# COMPACT_ATOMS: atom_id res chain seq x y z
N GLU A 1 -11.47 -0.33 5.07
CA GLU A 1 -10.67 -0.71 3.87
C GLU A 1 -11.01 -2.10 3.31
N VAL A 2 -10.90 -3.19 4.08
CA VAL A 2 -11.23 -4.55 3.60
C VAL A 2 -12.63 -4.66 2.98
N GLU A 3 -13.65 -4.05 3.60
CA GLU A 3 -15.01 -4.04 3.03
C GLU A 3 -15.07 -3.36 1.65
N LYS A 4 -14.34 -2.27 1.44
CA LYS A 4 -14.27 -1.59 0.14
C LYS A 4 -13.61 -2.48 -0.91
N MET A 5 -12.54 -3.19 -0.54
CA MET A 5 -11.91 -4.17 -1.42
C MET A 5 -12.89 -5.30 -1.77
N ALA A 6 -13.57 -5.89 -0.78
CA ALA A 6 -14.55 -6.95 -1.00
C ALA A 6 -15.73 -6.48 -1.87
N TRP A 7 -16.17 -5.24 -1.69
CA TRP A 7 -17.21 -4.62 -2.51
C TRP A 7 -16.75 -4.46 -3.96
N SER A 8 -15.52 -3.98 -4.18
CA SER A 8 -14.94 -3.88 -5.52
C SER A 8 -14.85 -5.25 -6.21
N ALA A 9 -14.33 -6.27 -5.51
CA ALA A 9 -14.25 -7.63 -6.03
C ALA A 9 -15.63 -8.19 -6.41
N ARG A 10 -16.64 -7.99 -5.53
CA ARG A 10 -18.02 -8.44 -5.74
C ARG A 10 -18.65 -7.89 -7.02
N TRP A 11 -18.30 -6.65 -7.38
CA TRP A 11 -18.87 -5.96 -8.53
C TRP A 11 -17.96 -5.96 -9.77
N GLY A 12 -16.98 -6.87 -9.82
CA GLY A 12 -16.17 -7.13 -11.01
C GLY A 12 -14.87 -6.31 -11.13
N GLY A 13 -14.30 -5.86 -10.01
CA GLY A 13 -12.96 -5.27 -10.01
C GLY A 13 -11.88 -6.33 -10.29
N ASP A 14 -11.21 -6.23 -11.44
CA ASP A 14 -10.16 -7.19 -11.84
C ASP A 14 -8.84 -7.02 -11.08
N THR A 15 -8.55 -5.79 -10.65
CA THR A 15 -7.40 -5.42 -9.82
C THR A 15 -7.81 -4.29 -8.88
N LEU A 16 -7.08 -4.10 -7.79
CA LEU A 16 -7.31 -2.97 -6.89
C LEU A 16 -5.97 -2.33 -6.49
N MET A 17 -5.95 -1.03 -6.28
CA MET A 17 -4.77 -0.35 -5.75
C MET A 17 -5.05 0.16 -4.34
N ASP A 18 -4.17 -0.18 -3.39
CA ASP A 18 -4.15 0.47 -2.08
C ASP A 18 -3.36 1.78 -2.20
N LEU A 19 -4.12 2.88 -2.25
CA LEU A 19 -3.60 4.26 -2.32
C LEU A 19 -3.66 4.97 -0.97
N SER A 20 -3.64 4.21 0.13
CA SER A 20 -3.64 4.76 1.49
C SER A 20 -2.44 5.70 1.71
N THR A 21 -2.72 6.81 2.38
CA THR A 21 -1.74 7.80 2.87
C THR A 21 -1.94 8.01 4.37
N GLY A 22 -0.99 8.64 5.05
CA GLY A 22 -1.08 8.86 6.50
C GLY A 22 -0.66 7.64 7.33
N LYS A 23 -1.32 7.47 8.47
CA LYS A 23 -0.96 6.46 9.48
C LYS A 23 -1.45 5.07 9.08
N ASN A 24 -0.75 4.04 9.56
CA ASN A 24 -1.15 2.62 9.48
C ASN A 24 -1.26 2.07 8.04
N ILE A 25 -0.51 2.62 7.08
CA ILE A 25 -0.48 2.10 5.69
C ILE A 25 -0.09 0.62 5.66
N HIS A 26 0.96 0.23 6.39
CA HIS A 26 1.45 -1.15 6.43
C HIS A 26 0.38 -2.15 6.90
N GLU A 27 -0.25 -1.87 8.04
CA GLU A 27 -1.24 -2.76 8.66
C GLU A 27 -2.54 -2.80 7.87
N THR A 28 -2.96 -1.66 7.31
CA THR A 28 -4.12 -1.60 6.40
C THR A 28 -3.91 -2.47 5.16
N ARG A 29 -2.73 -2.34 4.53
CA ARG A 29 -2.36 -3.14 3.36
C ARG A 29 -2.28 -4.62 3.67
N GLU A 30 -1.74 -5.00 4.84
CA GLU A 30 -1.67 -6.41 5.27
C GLU A 30 -3.07 -7.04 5.29
N TRP A 31 -4.05 -6.37 5.90
CA TRP A 31 -5.42 -6.85 5.92
C TRP A 31 -6.06 -6.92 4.52
N ILE A 32 -5.76 -5.96 3.63
CA ILE A 32 -6.23 -6.00 2.24
C ILE A 32 -5.63 -7.22 1.52
N LEU A 33 -4.30 -7.37 1.53
CA LEU A 33 -3.58 -8.44 0.83
C LEU A 33 -4.02 -9.83 1.28
N ARG A 34 -4.19 -10.05 2.59
CA ARG A 34 -4.60 -11.36 3.13
C ARG A 34 -6.05 -11.75 2.83
N ASN A 35 -6.87 -10.80 2.37
CA ASN A 35 -8.28 -11.04 2.06
C ASN A 35 -8.62 -10.82 0.58
N ALA A 36 -7.70 -10.27 -0.22
CA ALA A 36 -7.95 -9.92 -1.61
C ALA A 36 -7.93 -11.16 -2.51
N PRO A 37 -9.00 -11.42 -3.29
CA PRO A 37 -9.01 -12.48 -4.30
C PRO A 37 -8.41 -12.02 -5.65
N MET A 38 -7.93 -10.79 -5.76
CA MET A 38 -7.39 -10.19 -6.98
C MET A 38 -6.06 -9.47 -6.73
N PRO A 39 -5.24 -9.21 -7.77
CA PRO A 39 -3.98 -8.50 -7.63
C PRO A 39 -4.14 -7.11 -6.99
N ILE A 40 -3.22 -6.79 -6.08
CA ILE A 40 -3.17 -5.50 -5.39
C ILE A 40 -1.96 -4.70 -5.86
N GLY A 41 -2.20 -3.48 -6.33
CA GLY A 41 -1.16 -2.49 -6.63
C GLY A 41 -0.97 -1.48 -5.51
N THR A 42 0.18 -0.83 -5.48
CA THR A 42 0.50 0.25 -4.54
C THR A 42 1.24 1.37 -5.26
N VAL A 43 1.44 2.49 -4.57
CA VAL A 43 2.35 3.56 -4.97
C VAL A 43 3.39 3.72 -3.86
N PRO A 44 4.55 3.03 -3.92
CA PRO A 44 5.48 2.92 -2.78
C PRO A 44 5.97 4.26 -2.22
N ILE A 45 6.01 5.30 -3.05
CA ILE A 45 6.46 6.63 -2.63
C ILE A 45 5.54 7.26 -1.58
N TYR A 46 4.25 6.90 -1.52
CA TYR A 46 3.33 7.42 -0.49
C TYR A 46 3.72 6.96 0.91
N GLN A 47 4.06 5.68 1.05
CA GLN A 47 4.56 5.16 2.33
C GLN A 47 5.96 5.70 2.65
N ALA A 48 6.84 5.83 1.66
CA ALA A 48 8.17 6.40 1.87
C ALA A 48 8.07 7.87 2.35
N LEU A 49 7.12 8.64 1.80
CA LEU A 49 6.88 10.03 2.18
C LEU A 49 6.34 10.16 3.61
N GLU A 50 5.51 9.21 4.06
CA GLU A 50 5.07 9.16 5.46
C GLU A 50 6.22 8.88 6.43
N LYS A 51 7.22 8.07 6.05
CA LYS A 51 8.42 7.81 6.87
C LYS A 51 9.23 9.09 7.15
N VAL A 52 9.09 10.12 6.31
CA VAL A 52 9.71 11.45 6.46
C VAL A 52 8.70 12.55 6.80
N ASN A 53 7.56 12.19 7.38
CA ASN A 53 6.50 13.12 7.81
C ASN A 53 6.07 14.12 6.72
N GLY A 54 6.02 13.69 5.46
CA GLY A 54 5.54 14.53 4.35
C GLY A 54 6.60 15.43 3.71
N LYS A 55 7.85 15.44 4.17
CA LYS A 55 8.91 16.29 3.62
C LYS A 55 9.60 15.61 2.43
N ALA A 56 9.20 15.97 1.22
CA ALA A 56 9.67 15.33 -0.01
C ALA A 56 11.19 15.45 -0.19
N GLU A 57 11.80 16.53 0.28
CA GLU A 57 13.25 16.78 0.23
C GLU A 57 14.07 15.86 1.14
N GLU A 58 13.44 15.21 2.13
CA GLU A 58 14.09 14.25 3.03
C GLU A 58 14.08 12.81 2.47
N LEU A 59 13.46 12.58 1.31
CA LEU A 59 13.44 11.27 0.66
C LEU A 59 14.82 10.85 0.15
N THR A 60 15.19 9.62 0.43
CA THR A 60 16.43 9.00 -0.02
C THR A 60 16.16 7.69 -0.76
N TRP A 61 17.12 7.25 -1.58
CA TRP A 61 17.03 5.97 -2.25
C TRP A 61 16.93 4.80 -1.25
N GLU A 62 17.69 4.85 -0.17
CA GLU A 62 17.72 3.82 0.86
C GLU A 62 16.33 3.63 1.48
N MET A 63 15.65 4.73 1.82
CA MET A 63 14.27 4.67 2.33
C MET A 63 13.27 4.11 1.32
N PHE A 64 13.41 4.50 0.05
CA PHE A 64 12.54 3.99 -1.01
C PHE A 64 12.77 2.50 -1.25
N ARG A 65 14.03 2.06 -1.32
CA ARG A 65 14.42 0.65 -1.43
C ARG A 65 13.84 -0.17 -0.28
N ASP A 66 13.99 0.29 0.96
CA ASP A 66 13.47 -0.43 2.13
C ASP A 66 11.94 -0.52 2.07
N THR A 67 11.26 0.51 1.55
CA THR A 67 9.81 0.49 1.31
C THR A 67 9.40 -0.48 0.20
N LEU A 68 10.20 -0.62 -0.86
CA LEU A 68 9.96 -1.61 -1.91
C LEU A 68 10.08 -3.04 -1.37
N ILE A 69 11.14 -3.32 -0.60
CA ILE A 69 11.36 -4.64 0.01
C ILE A 69 10.19 -4.97 0.95
N GLU A 70 9.83 -4.04 1.83
CA GLU A 70 8.73 -4.20 2.77
C GLU A 70 7.40 -4.53 2.06
N GLN A 71 7.08 -3.83 0.97
CA GLN A 71 5.86 -4.10 0.20
C GLN A 71 5.93 -5.43 -0.54
N ALA A 72 7.07 -5.75 -1.15
CA ALA A 72 7.26 -7.01 -1.86
C ALA A 72 7.18 -8.24 -0.94
N GLU A 73 7.61 -8.12 0.32
CA GLU A 73 7.52 -9.18 1.32
C GLU A 73 6.08 -9.43 1.80
N GLN A 74 5.20 -8.43 1.74
CA GLN A 74 3.80 -8.60 2.10
C GLN A 74 3.02 -9.40 1.05
N GLY A 75 3.33 -9.20 -0.23
CA GLY A 75 2.69 -9.80 -1.40
C GLY A 75 2.18 -8.76 -2.39
#